data_AF-A0A8S9QXN7-F1
#
_entry.id   AF-A0A8S9QXN7-F1
#
_cell.length_a   1.000
_cell.length_b   1.000
_cell.length_c   1.000
_cell.angle_alpha   90.00
_cell.angle_beta   90.00
_cell.angle_gamma   90.00
#
_symmetry.space_group_name_H-M   'P 1'
#
loop_
_entity.id
_entity.type
_entity.pdbx_description
1 polymer ?
#
loop_
_entity_poly.entity_id
_entity_poly.type
_entity_poly.pdbx_seq_one_letter_code
_entity_poly.pdbx_strand_id
1 'polypeptide(L)'
;MQLSGLKETQLNDDDNNNNNQKVHPQPMEQQQQQSINQNPEAMEALISNLFGNISSLKSAYIQLQSAHTPYDPDKIQEADKVVISELKNLSELKHLYRENNPKPVCVSPQDSRLAAEIQEQQSLLKTYEVMVKKFQSEIQNKDSEIKQMMEKIEGANQKRLKLEKNLKLRGMGGGGGGGGMEFPDLTVELFMSTYEAAAKVVHDFSKPMINMMKAAGWDLDSAAESIEHGVAKPKKRFDFNLKKSIL
;
A
#
# COMPACT_ATOMS: atom_id res chain seq x y z
N MET A 1 -97.92 23.74 -10.40
CA MET A 1 -98.53 24.78 -9.53
C MET A 1 -99.67 24.11 -8.79
N GLN A 2 -99.81 24.38 -7.48
CA GLN A 2 -100.71 23.75 -6.51
C GLN A 2 -100.35 22.30 -6.11
N LEU A 3 -100.53 21.84 -4.87
CA LEU A 3 -100.57 22.40 -3.51
C LEU A 3 -100.80 21.17 -2.58
N SER A 4 -100.68 21.37 -1.28
CA SER A 4 -101.24 20.56 -0.17
C SER A 4 -100.27 19.52 0.41
N GLY A 5 -99.91 19.51 1.70
CA GLY A 5 -100.37 20.30 2.84
C GLY A 5 -100.41 19.40 4.08
N LEU A 6 -99.82 19.88 5.20
CA LEU A 6 -100.23 19.76 6.62
C LEU A 6 -100.49 18.33 7.19
N LYS A 7 -100.22 17.92 8.43
CA LYS A 7 -99.84 18.46 9.76
C LYS A 7 -99.44 17.20 10.59
N GLU A 8 -98.46 17.21 11.50
CA GLU A 8 -98.60 17.46 12.96
C GLU A 8 -99.63 16.49 13.61
N THR A 9 -99.45 15.77 14.72
CA THR A 9 -98.61 15.90 15.94
C THR A 9 -98.82 14.62 16.78
N GLN A 10 -97.98 14.41 17.80
CA GLN A 10 -98.26 13.83 19.14
C GLN A 10 -97.57 12.52 19.57
N LEU A 11 -97.02 12.67 20.78
CA LEU A 11 -96.35 11.76 21.70
C LEU A 11 -97.38 10.91 22.47
N ASN A 12 -96.96 9.73 22.94
CA ASN A 12 -96.97 9.33 24.36
C ASN A 12 -96.72 7.81 24.51
N ASP A 13 -95.60 7.52 25.18
CA ASP A 13 -95.38 6.62 26.32
C ASP A 13 -96.08 5.25 26.49
N ASP A 14 -95.19 4.30 26.83
CA ASP A 14 -95.26 3.21 27.81
C ASP A 14 -95.63 1.75 27.44
N ASP A 15 -94.82 0.89 28.08
CA ASP A 15 -94.98 -0.53 28.44
C ASP A 15 -94.44 -1.66 27.53
N ASN A 16 -93.20 -2.05 27.84
CA ASN A 16 -92.86 -3.36 28.42
C ASN A 16 -93.33 -4.62 27.68
N ASN A 17 -92.46 -5.25 26.88
CA ASN A 17 -92.30 -6.70 27.02
C ASN A 17 -90.92 -7.23 26.63
N ASN A 18 -90.49 -8.13 27.49
CA ASN A 18 -89.18 -8.74 27.64
C ASN A 18 -89.00 -9.87 26.63
N ASN A 19 -87.98 -9.80 25.76
CA ASN A 19 -87.51 -10.97 25.00
C ASN A 19 -85.99 -11.05 25.09
N ASN A 20 -85.55 -11.81 26.09
CA ASN A 20 -84.18 -12.26 26.28
C ASN A 20 -83.67 -13.03 25.04
N GLN A 21 -82.89 -12.38 24.18
CA GLN A 21 -81.90 -13.07 23.36
C GLN A 21 -80.54 -12.94 24.03
N LYS A 22 -80.08 -14.05 24.61
CA LYS A 22 -78.70 -14.25 25.05
C LYS A 22 -77.76 -14.06 23.85
N VAL A 23 -77.21 -12.86 23.71
CA VAL A 23 -76.04 -12.63 22.84
C VAL A 23 -74.84 -13.15 23.59
N HIS A 24 -74.39 -14.34 23.22
CA HIS A 24 -73.14 -14.90 23.71
C HIS A 24 -71.98 -14.05 23.15
N PRO A 25 -71.06 -13.51 23.97
CA PRO A 25 -69.81 -12.99 23.44
C PRO A 25 -69.05 -14.18 22.85
N GLN A 26 -68.76 -14.14 21.54
CA GLN A 26 -67.70 -14.97 20.97
C GLN A 26 -66.36 -14.37 21.39
N PRO A 27 -65.35 -15.19 21.76
CA PRO A 27 -64.06 -14.65 22.18
C PRO A 27 -63.34 -14.06 20.95
N MET A 28 -63.13 -12.75 20.96
CA MET A 28 -62.08 -12.12 20.16
C MET A 28 -60.72 -12.43 20.78
N GLU A 29 -60.25 -13.67 20.61
CA GLU A 29 -58.88 -14.05 20.95
C GLU A 29 -58.37 -15.01 19.87
N GLN A 30 -58.00 -14.48 18.70
CA GLN A 30 -57.16 -15.25 17.76
C GLN A 30 -56.48 -14.46 16.63
N GLN A 31 -56.68 -13.14 16.47
CA GLN A 31 -56.05 -12.38 15.38
C GLN A 31 -54.89 -11.45 15.77
N GLN A 32 -54.47 -11.42 17.04
CA GLN A 32 -53.30 -10.62 17.48
C GLN A 32 -52.02 -11.42 17.76
N GLN A 33 -52.02 -12.75 17.59
CA GLN A 33 -50.85 -13.57 17.92
C GLN A 33 -49.99 -14.01 16.72
N GLN A 34 -50.26 -13.53 15.50
CA GLN A 34 -49.58 -14.04 14.28
C GLN A 34 -48.52 -13.11 13.66
N SER A 35 -48.21 -11.94 14.24
CA SER A 35 -47.16 -11.05 13.69
C SER A 35 -45.82 -11.09 14.42
N ILE A 36 -45.66 -11.91 15.46
CA ILE A 36 -44.38 -12.10 16.17
C ILE A 36 -44.03 -13.58 16.19
N ASN A 37 -43.72 -14.12 15.02
CA ASN A 37 -43.00 -15.38 14.90
C ASN A 37 -41.77 -15.18 14.00
N GLN A 38 -41.01 -14.12 14.31
CA GLN A 38 -39.61 -14.12 13.94
C GLN A 38 -38.93 -15.10 14.90
N ASN A 39 -38.35 -16.17 14.35
CA ASN A 39 -37.65 -17.18 15.12
C ASN A 39 -36.70 -16.49 16.13
N PRO A 40 -36.98 -16.52 17.45
CA PRO A 40 -36.22 -15.78 18.45
C PRO A 40 -34.74 -16.19 18.42
N GLU A 41 -34.47 -17.44 18.11
CA GLU A 41 -33.12 -18.00 17.93
C GLU A 41 -32.37 -17.36 16.75
N ALA A 42 -33.07 -17.07 15.64
CA ALA A 42 -32.46 -16.40 14.49
C ALA A 42 -32.12 -14.94 14.80
N MET A 43 -32.96 -14.26 15.60
CA MET A 43 -32.68 -12.89 16.05
C MET A 43 -31.49 -12.86 17.03
N GLU A 44 -31.42 -13.81 17.97
CA GLU A 44 -30.29 -13.94 18.89
C GLU A 44 -28.97 -14.25 18.14
N ALA A 45 -29.01 -15.08 17.10
CA ALA A 45 -27.87 -15.35 16.24
C ALA A 45 -27.41 -14.10 15.46
N LEU A 46 -28.34 -13.29 14.93
CA LEU A 46 -28.03 -12.02 14.27
C LEU A 46 -27.37 -11.02 15.23
N ILE A 47 -27.90 -10.90 16.45
CA ILE A 47 -27.34 -10.03 17.50
C ILE A 47 -25.94 -10.50 17.88
N SER A 48 -25.75 -11.82 18.07
CA SER A 48 -24.44 -12.41 18.38
C SER A 48 -23.42 -12.16 17.27
N ASN A 49 -23.81 -12.34 16.01
CA ASN A 49 -22.96 -12.02 14.85
C ASN A 49 -22.62 -10.53 14.77
N LEU A 50 -23.57 -9.64 15.11
CA LEU A 50 -23.31 -8.19 15.15
C LEU A 50 -22.23 -7.85 16.19
N PHE A 51 -22.37 -8.36 17.41
CA PHE A 51 -21.37 -8.13 18.46
C PHE A 51 -20.02 -8.79 18.13
N GLY A 52 -20.03 -9.96 17.50
CA GLY A 52 -18.84 -10.62 16.95
C GLY A 52 -18.11 -9.72 15.96
N ASN A 53 -18.80 -9.26 14.91
CA ASN A 53 -18.23 -8.36 13.89
C ASN A 53 -17.74 -7.03 14.49
N ILE A 54 -18.47 -6.44 15.44
CA ILE A 54 -18.01 -5.23 16.15
C ILE A 54 -16.72 -5.52 16.92
N SER A 55 -16.60 -6.69 17.55
CA SER A 55 -15.41 -7.10 18.29
C SER A 55 -14.23 -7.36 17.34
N SER A 56 -14.46 -8.02 16.21
CA SER A 56 -13.47 -8.21 15.15
C SER A 56 -13.00 -6.88 14.58
N LEU A 57 -13.93 -5.94 14.30
CA LEU A 57 -13.60 -4.60 13.82
C LEU A 57 -12.75 -3.82 14.84
N LYS A 58 -13.08 -3.90 16.13
CA LYS A 58 -12.25 -3.30 17.19
C LYS A 58 -10.85 -3.89 17.22
N SER A 59 -10.72 -5.22 17.10
CA SER A 59 -9.42 -5.90 17.04
C SER A 59 -8.62 -5.45 15.82
N ALA A 60 -9.23 -5.43 14.63
CA ALA A 60 -8.61 -4.95 13.39
C ALA A 60 -8.15 -3.49 13.51
N TYR A 61 -8.94 -2.63 14.17
CA TYR A 61 -8.57 -1.25 14.43
C TYR A 61 -7.35 -1.13 15.37
N ILE A 62 -7.27 -1.95 16.42
CA ILE A 62 -6.08 -2.01 17.28
C ILE A 62 -4.85 -2.46 16.49
N GLN A 63 -4.99 -3.46 15.62
CA GLN A 63 -3.90 -3.91 14.74
C GLN A 63 -3.42 -2.77 13.83
N LEU A 64 -4.36 -2.03 13.22
CA LEU A 64 -4.05 -0.85 12.41
C LEU A 64 -3.29 0.22 13.24
N GLN A 65 -3.76 0.53 14.45
CA GLN A 65 -3.06 1.44 15.35
C GLN A 65 -1.66 0.96 15.72
N SER A 66 -1.50 -0.33 15.98
CA SER A 66 -0.19 -0.91 16.33
C SER A 66 0.80 -0.86 15.16
N ALA A 67 0.33 -0.99 13.93
CA ALA A 67 1.16 -0.91 12.72
C ALA A 67 1.70 0.51 12.46
N HIS A 68 1.11 1.53 13.09
CA HIS A 68 1.62 2.90 13.05
C HIS A 68 2.81 3.13 14.00
N THR A 69 3.14 2.21 14.91
CA THR A 69 4.25 2.39 15.86
C THR A 69 4.94 1.07 16.22
N PRO A 70 6.17 0.81 15.73
CA PRO A 70 6.91 1.61 14.75
C PRO A 70 6.23 1.58 13.37
N TYR A 71 6.40 2.65 12.57
CA TYR A 71 5.75 2.80 11.26
C TYR A 71 6.16 1.67 10.31
N ASP A 72 5.19 0.85 9.91
CA ASP A 72 5.38 -0.27 8.99
C ASP A 72 4.29 -0.21 7.90
N PRO A 73 4.62 0.24 6.68
CA PRO A 73 3.62 0.46 5.63
C PRO A 73 2.95 -0.84 5.16
N ASP A 74 3.66 -1.97 5.19
CA ASP A 74 3.13 -3.26 4.75
C ASP A 74 2.10 -3.77 5.77
N LYS A 75 2.41 -3.67 7.07
CA LYS A 75 1.46 -4.01 8.13
C LYS A 75 0.26 -3.07 8.18
N ILE A 76 0.45 -1.78 7.90
CA ILE A 76 -0.65 -0.82 7.79
C ILE A 76 -1.59 -1.24 6.66
N GLN A 77 -1.05 -1.61 5.49
CA GLN A 77 -1.86 -2.05 4.36
C GLN A 77 -2.60 -3.36 4.64
N GLU A 78 -1.97 -4.31 5.34
CA GLU A 78 -2.61 -5.56 5.75
C GLU A 78 -3.76 -5.31 6.73
N ALA A 79 -3.52 -4.53 7.78
CA ALA A 79 -4.54 -4.20 8.77
C ALA A 79 -5.71 -3.40 8.16
N ASP A 80 -5.45 -2.50 7.21
CA ASP A 80 -6.48 -1.75 6.49
C ASP A 80 -7.41 -2.68 5.70
N LYS A 81 -6.86 -3.69 5.00
CA LYS A 81 -7.67 -4.71 4.31
C LYS A 81 -8.58 -5.46 5.28
N VAL A 82 -8.10 -5.79 6.47
CA VAL A 82 -8.91 -6.46 7.50
C VAL A 82 -10.04 -5.53 7.96
N VAL A 83 -9.76 -4.26 8.26
CA VAL A 83 -10.80 -3.28 8.65
C VAL A 83 -11.87 -3.15 7.56
N ILE A 84 -11.48 -3.07 6.29
CA ILE A 84 -12.42 -2.98 5.16
C ILE A 84 -13.29 -4.25 5.09
N SER A 85 -12.71 -5.43 5.29
CA SER A 85 -13.46 -6.69 5.28
C SER A 85 -14.50 -6.76 6.40
N GLU A 86 -14.18 -6.30 7.61
CA GLU A 86 -15.12 -6.28 8.73
C GLU A 86 -16.26 -5.27 8.54
N LEU A 87 -15.95 -4.09 7.96
CA LEU A 87 -16.97 -3.12 7.57
C LEU A 87 -17.91 -3.67 6.48
N LYS A 88 -17.37 -4.44 5.55
CA LYS A 88 -18.17 -5.12 4.52
C LYS A 88 -19.11 -6.15 5.15
N ASN A 89 -18.62 -6.99 6.06
CA ASN A 89 -19.42 -7.97 6.80
C ASN A 89 -20.57 -7.29 7.57
N LEU A 90 -20.30 -6.17 8.23
CA LEU A 90 -21.33 -5.36 8.91
C LEU A 90 -22.37 -4.80 7.94
N SER A 91 -21.95 -4.39 6.74
CA SER A 91 -22.86 -3.90 5.70
C SER A 91 -23.77 -5.00 5.19
N GLU A 92 -23.23 -6.19 4.95
CA GLU A 92 -23.99 -7.38 4.54
C GLU A 92 -25.00 -7.79 5.62
N LEU A 93 -24.59 -7.80 6.89
CA LEU A 93 -25.49 -8.09 8.01
C LEU A 93 -26.62 -7.05 8.13
N LYS A 94 -26.31 -5.76 7.91
CA LYS A 94 -27.32 -4.68 7.86
C LYS A 94 -28.31 -4.88 6.72
N HIS A 95 -27.83 -5.33 5.56
CA HIS A 95 -28.68 -5.63 4.40
C HIS A 95 -29.62 -6.81 4.69
N LEU A 96 -29.07 -7.91 5.21
CA LEU A 96 -29.83 -9.12 5.57
C LEU A 96 -30.96 -8.80 6.58
N TYR A 97 -30.66 -7.98 7.60
CA TYR A 97 -31.68 -7.54 8.55
C TYR A 97 -32.80 -6.76 7.86
N ARG A 98 -32.48 -5.83 6.95
CA ARG A 98 -33.48 -5.01 6.23
C ARG A 98 -34.34 -5.83 5.28
N GLU A 99 -33.76 -6.82 4.61
CA GLU A 99 -34.48 -7.72 3.72
C GLU A 99 -35.49 -8.56 4.49
N ASN A 100 -35.11 -9.06 5.67
CA ASN A 100 -35.98 -9.85 6.55
C ASN A 100 -36.96 -8.99 7.38
N ASN A 101 -36.74 -7.67 7.45
CA ASN A 101 -37.55 -6.71 8.22
C ASN A 101 -37.89 -5.48 7.37
N PRO A 102 -38.68 -5.64 6.28
CA PRO A 102 -39.07 -4.51 5.46
C PRO A 102 -39.88 -3.52 6.31
N LYS A 103 -39.42 -2.26 6.37
CA LYS A 103 -40.19 -1.20 7.04
C LYS A 103 -41.55 -1.05 6.34
N PRO A 104 -42.65 -0.79 7.07
CA PRO A 104 -43.89 -0.36 6.43
C PRO A 104 -43.60 0.96 5.69
N VAL A 105 -43.65 0.89 4.35
CA VAL A 105 -43.34 2.01 3.47
C VAL A 105 -44.46 3.03 3.54
N CYS A 106 -44.14 4.25 3.99
CA CYS A 106 -44.87 5.45 3.63
C CYS A 106 -44.03 6.24 2.61
N VAL A 107 -44.74 6.83 1.64
CA VAL A 107 -44.36 7.51 0.39
C VAL A 107 -43.72 6.65 -0.70
N SER A 108 -44.25 6.83 -1.92
CA SER A 108 -44.00 6.12 -3.17
C SER A 108 -42.65 5.39 -3.29
N PRO A 109 -42.61 4.11 -3.72
CA PRO A 109 -41.38 3.34 -3.93
C PRO A 109 -40.31 4.02 -4.79
N GLN A 110 -40.69 4.96 -5.66
CA GLN A 110 -39.76 5.68 -6.53
C GLN A 110 -38.94 6.74 -5.78
N ASP A 111 -39.52 7.43 -4.80
CA ASP A 111 -38.86 8.51 -4.07
C ASP A 111 -37.79 7.95 -3.11
N SER A 112 -38.07 6.81 -2.47
CA SER A 112 -37.09 6.14 -1.61
C SER A 112 -35.89 5.60 -2.39
N ARG A 113 -36.09 5.14 -3.63
CA ARG A 113 -34.98 4.64 -4.47
C ARG A 113 -34.09 5.81 -4.91
N LEU A 114 -34.70 6.89 -5.39
CA LEU A 114 -33.98 8.09 -5.81
C LEU A 114 -33.19 8.73 -4.66
N ALA A 115 -33.77 8.78 -3.45
CA ALA A 115 -33.06 9.30 -2.28
C ALA A 115 -31.82 8.46 -1.90
N ALA A 116 -31.90 7.13 -2.01
CA ALA A 116 -30.76 6.25 -1.77
C ALA A 116 -29.65 6.46 -2.81
N GLU A 117 -30.02 6.62 -4.08
CA GLU A 117 -29.08 6.88 -5.18
C GLU A 117 -28.39 8.25 -5.02
N ILE A 118 -29.12 9.30 -4.61
CA ILE A 118 -28.55 10.61 -4.28
C ILE A 118 -27.53 10.49 -3.13
N GLN A 119 -27.86 9.72 -2.08
CA GLN A 119 -26.96 9.52 -0.94
C GLN A 119 -25.68 8.77 -1.34
N GLU A 120 -25.78 7.78 -2.23
CA GLU A 120 -24.63 7.07 -2.78
C GLU A 120 -23.73 8.01 -3.60
N GLN A 121 -24.32 8.81 -4.50
CA GLN A 121 -23.59 9.81 -5.30
C GLN A 121 -22.89 10.84 -4.41
N GLN A 122 -23.52 11.31 -3.34
CA GLN A 122 -22.89 12.21 -2.37
C GLN A 122 -21.72 11.56 -1.63
N SER A 123 -21.82 10.28 -1.30
CA SER A 123 -20.74 9.54 -0.65
C SER A 123 -19.56 9.34 -1.60
N LEU A 124 -19.84 9.02 -2.87
CA LEU A 124 -18.85 8.91 -3.92
C LEU A 124 -18.12 10.25 -4.17
N LEU A 125 -18.85 11.36 -4.16
CA LEU A 125 -18.27 12.70 -4.31
C LEU A 125 -17.27 13.01 -3.18
N LYS A 126 -17.59 12.65 -1.93
CA LYS A 126 -16.67 12.81 -0.79
C LYS A 126 -15.39 11.97 -0.97
N THR A 127 -15.51 10.75 -1.48
CA THR A 127 -14.34 9.90 -1.79
C THR A 127 -13.46 10.55 -2.85
N TYR A 128 -14.04 11.10 -3.93
CA TYR A 128 -13.27 11.82 -4.93
C TYR A 128 -12.62 13.08 -4.37
N GLU A 129 -13.28 13.83 -3.49
CA GLU A 129 -12.69 15.00 -2.84
C GLU A 129 -11.43 14.63 -2.03
N VAL A 130 -11.50 13.53 -1.26
CA VAL A 130 -10.32 13.02 -0.52
C VAL A 130 -9.21 12.60 -1.49
N MET A 131 -9.56 11.92 -2.58
CA MET A 131 -8.58 11.48 -3.59
C MET A 131 -7.90 12.66 -4.29
N VAL A 132 -8.65 13.72 -4.62
CA VAL A 132 -8.09 14.96 -5.18
C VAL A 132 -7.10 15.59 -4.21
N LYS A 133 -7.45 15.69 -2.92
CA LYS A 133 -6.52 16.22 -1.89
C LYS A 133 -5.25 15.36 -1.78
N LYS A 134 -5.38 14.04 -1.86
CA LYS A 134 -4.23 13.11 -1.86
C LYS A 134 -3.32 13.36 -3.06
N PHE A 135 -3.88 13.41 -4.28
CA PHE A 135 -3.09 13.65 -5.49
C PHE A 135 -2.45 15.04 -5.49
N GLN A 136 -3.15 16.06 -4.98
CA GLN A 136 -2.58 17.39 -4.83
C GLN A 136 -1.37 17.40 -3.90
N SER A 137 -1.42 16.68 -2.78
CA SER A 137 -0.26 16.51 -1.89
C SER A 137 0.88 15.74 -2.56
N GLU A 138 0.57 14.72 -3.36
CA GLU A 138 1.58 13.93 -4.07
C GLU A 138 2.31 14.77 -5.12
N ILE A 139 1.58 15.59 -5.88
CA ILE A 139 2.14 16.56 -6.83
C ILE A 139 3.09 17.53 -6.10
N GLN A 140 2.64 18.13 -4.99
CA GLN A 140 3.47 19.06 -4.22
C GLN A 140 4.75 18.41 -3.67
N ASN A 141 4.67 17.16 -3.22
CA ASN A 141 5.82 16.41 -2.76
C ASN A 141 6.81 16.16 -3.91
N LYS A 142 6.31 15.75 -5.09
CA LYS A 142 7.13 15.54 -6.28
C LYS A 142 7.78 16.84 -6.78
N ASP A 143 7.06 17.96 -6.77
CA ASP A 143 7.63 19.26 -7.10
C ASP A 143 8.77 19.65 -6.16
N SER A 144 8.65 19.34 -4.87
CA SER A 144 9.70 19.58 -3.88
C SER A 144 10.93 18.70 -4.13
N GLU A 145 10.72 17.42 -4.45
CA GLU A 145 11.78 16.48 -4.83
C GLU A 145 12.52 16.96 -6.09
N ILE A 146 11.78 17.40 -7.12
CA ILE A 146 12.36 17.95 -8.36
C ILE A 146 13.22 19.18 -8.04
N LYS A 147 12.72 20.13 -7.22
CA LYS A 147 13.49 21.31 -6.79
C LYS A 147 14.79 20.92 -6.09
N GLN A 148 14.72 19.98 -5.14
CA GLN A 148 15.90 19.51 -4.42
C GLN A 148 16.93 18.87 -5.38
N MET A 149 16.47 18.10 -6.36
CA MET A 149 17.37 17.48 -7.34
C MET A 149 17.99 18.51 -8.28
N MET A 150 17.24 19.53 -8.70
CA MET A 150 17.79 20.66 -9.48
C MET A 150 18.87 21.41 -8.70
N GLU A 151 18.65 21.67 -7.40
CA GLU A 151 19.68 22.29 -6.54
C GLU A 151 20.94 21.44 -6.43
N LYS A 152 20.80 20.11 -6.31
CA LYS A 152 21.95 19.19 -6.30
C LYS A 152 22.73 19.23 -7.63
N ILE A 153 22.02 19.27 -8.76
CA ILE A 153 22.64 19.39 -10.10
C ILE A 153 23.41 20.71 -10.21
N GLU A 154 22.79 21.82 -9.81
CA GLU A 154 23.43 23.14 -9.83
C GLU A 154 24.69 23.18 -8.94
N GLY A 155 24.58 22.68 -7.70
CA GLY A 155 25.72 22.58 -6.79
C GLY A 155 26.86 21.69 -7.33
N ALA A 156 26.54 20.58 -7.99
CA ALA A 156 27.53 19.72 -8.64
C ALA A 156 28.19 20.42 -9.84
N ASN A 157 27.41 21.13 -10.66
CA ASN A 157 27.92 21.91 -11.78
C ASN A 157 28.87 23.03 -11.33
N GLN A 158 28.52 23.75 -10.26
CA GLN A 158 29.41 24.78 -9.68
C GLN A 158 30.73 24.18 -9.19
N LYS A 159 30.68 23.02 -8.51
CA LYS A 159 31.89 22.29 -8.10
C LYS A 159 32.72 21.85 -9.31
N ARG A 160 32.08 21.32 -10.34
CA ARG A 160 32.74 20.92 -11.61
C ARG A 160 33.46 22.11 -12.25
N LEU A 161 32.76 23.24 -12.41
CA LEU A 161 33.33 24.46 -12.99
C LEU A 161 34.50 25.01 -12.16
N LYS A 162 34.41 24.97 -10.83
CA LYS A 162 35.51 25.38 -9.94
C LYS A 162 36.72 24.48 -10.10
N LEU A 163 36.52 23.16 -10.17
CA LEU A 163 37.59 22.19 -10.39
C LEU A 163 38.24 22.39 -11.77
N GLU A 164 37.44 22.58 -12.81
CA GLU A 164 37.92 22.85 -14.17
C GLU A 164 38.82 24.10 -14.23
N LYS A 165 38.41 25.19 -13.55
CA LYS A 165 39.22 26.41 -13.43
C LYS A 165 40.54 26.15 -12.68
N ASN A 166 40.50 25.41 -11.58
CA ASN A 166 41.71 25.06 -10.81
C ASN A 166 42.69 24.21 -11.62
N LEU A 167 42.19 23.26 -12.42
CA LEU A 167 43.03 22.42 -13.29
C LEU A 167 43.70 23.27 -14.37
N LYS A 168 42.96 24.20 -15.01
CA LYS A 168 43.52 25.16 -15.96
C LYS A 168 44.61 26.04 -15.34
N LEU A 169 44.38 26.58 -14.14
CA LEU A 169 45.38 27.41 -13.42
C LEU A 169 46.64 26.63 -13.02
N ARG A 170 46.52 25.32 -12.77
CA ARG A 170 47.65 24.46 -12.41
C ARG A 170 48.42 23.93 -13.63
N GLY A 171 48.11 24.42 -14.84
CA GLY A 171 48.72 23.95 -16.09
C GLY A 171 48.29 22.53 -16.49
N MET A 172 47.24 21.99 -15.86
CA MET A 172 46.69 20.65 -16.12
C MET A 172 45.44 20.69 -17.00
N GLY A 173 44.97 21.87 -17.40
CA GLY A 173 43.86 22.05 -18.33
C GLY A 173 44.39 22.39 -19.72
N GLY A 174 44.21 21.47 -20.66
CA GLY A 174 44.67 21.61 -22.05
C GLY A 174 44.21 22.94 -22.67
N GLY A 175 45.17 23.74 -23.12
CA GLY A 175 44.91 24.91 -23.96
C GLY A 175 45.84 26.10 -23.71
N GLY A 176 46.97 26.11 -24.43
CA GLY A 176 47.59 27.37 -24.88
C GLY A 176 49.00 27.66 -24.36
N GLY A 177 50.02 27.20 -25.11
CA GLY A 177 51.34 27.82 -25.09
C GLY A 177 52.53 26.86 -25.09
N GLY A 178 52.90 26.37 -26.29
CA GLY A 178 54.27 25.93 -26.62
C GLY A 178 54.76 24.61 -26.01
N GLY A 179 54.72 23.54 -26.82
CA GLY A 179 55.41 22.26 -26.53
C GLY A 179 54.45 21.18 -26.05
N GLY A 180 53.74 20.54 -26.99
CA GLY A 180 52.66 19.61 -26.74
C GLY A 180 53.05 18.38 -25.93
N MET A 181 52.43 18.24 -24.75
CA MET A 181 52.08 16.96 -24.18
C MET A 181 50.55 16.91 -24.17
N GLU A 182 49.97 16.29 -25.20
CA GLU A 182 48.54 15.99 -25.26
C GLU A 182 48.24 14.99 -24.13
N PHE A 183 47.53 15.45 -23.10
CA PHE A 183 47.00 14.51 -22.11
C PHE A 183 45.73 13.89 -22.71
N PRO A 184 45.67 12.56 -22.85
CA PRO A 184 44.49 11.89 -23.36
C PRO A 184 43.30 12.14 -22.45
N ASP A 185 42.11 12.18 -23.05
CA ASP A 185 40.84 12.28 -22.33
C ASP A 185 40.81 11.25 -21.19
N LEU A 186 40.40 11.68 -19.99
CA LEU A 186 40.37 10.85 -18.79
C LEU A 186 39.18 9.89 -18.88
N THR A 187 39.32 8.91 -19.77
CA THR A 187 38.35 7.87 -20.02
C THR A 187 38.58 6.68 -19.10
N VAL A 188 37.52 5.90 -18.87
CA VAL A 188 37.61 4.62 -18.18
C VAL A 188 38.64 3.70 -18.86
N GLU A 189 38.74 3.79 -20.19
CA GLU A 189 39.70 3.02 -21.00
C GLU A 189 41.15 3.40 -20.69
N LEU A 190 41.46 4.70 -20.55
CA LEU A 190 42.79 5.15 -20.16
C LEU A 190 43.16 4.67 -18.75
N PHE A 191 42.22 4.72 -17.81
CA PHE A 191 42.43 4.20 -16.45
C PHE A 191 42.73 2.69 -16.46
N MET A 192 41.95 1.91 -17.20
CA MET A 192 42.16 0.46 -17.29
C MET A 192 43.51 0.12 -17.92
N SER A 193 43.88 0.80 -19.01
CA SER A 193 45.16 0.59 -19.70
C SER A 193 46.35 0.96 -18.81
N THR A 194 46.28 2.08 -18.09
CA THR A 194 47.33 2.50 -17.15
C THR A 194 47.43 1.58 -15.93
N TYR A 195 46.31 1.09 -15.40
CA TYR A 195 46.28 0.08 -14.35
C TYR A 195 46.98 -1.22 -14.80
N GLU A 196 46.65 -1.73 -16.00
CA GLU A 196 47.25 -2.95 -16.53
C GLU A 196 48.76 -2.78 -16.76
N ALA A 197 49.18 -1.63 -17.30
CA ALA A 197 50.59 -1.31 -17.46
C ALA A 197 51.33 -1.26 -16.11
N ALA A 198 50.76 -0.60 -15.10
CA ALA A 198 51.34 -0.52 -13.77
C ALA A 198 51.44 -1.91 -13.11
N ALA A 199 50.37 -2.72 -13.19
CA ALA A 199 50.36 -4.09 -12.68
C ALA A 199 51.45 -4.95 -13.34
N LYS A 200 51.64 -4.80 -14.66
CA LYS A 200 52.71 -5.48 -15.39
C LYS A 200 54.10 -5.08 -14.91
N VAL A 201 54.36 -3.79 -14.72
CA VAL A 201 55.65 -3.29 -14.24
C VAL A 201 55.93 -3.80 -12.83
N VAL A 202 54.95 -3.75 -11.92
CA VAL A 202 55.08 -4.28 -10.55
C VAL A 202 55.39 -5.78 -10.60
N HIS A 203 54.67 -6.53 -11.43
CA HIS A 203 54.90 -7.96 -11.60
C HIS A 203 56.29 -8.25 -12.15
N ASP A 204 56.74 -7.54 -13.18
CA ASP A 204 58.05 -7.74 -13.78
C ASP A 204 59.20 -7.35 -12.84
N PHE A 205 59.02 -6.32 -12.02
CA PHE A 205 59.95 -5.96 -10.95
C PHE A 205 60.00 -7.01 -9.83
N SER A 206 58.85 -7.61 -9.48
CA SER A 206 58.80 -8.62 -8.43
C SER A 206 59.52 -9.92 -8.80
N LYS A 207 59.62 -10.26 -10.09
CA LYS A 207 60.27 -11.50 -10.57
C LYS A 207 61.74 -11.61 -10.13
N PRO A 208 62.64 -10.63 -10.37
CA PRO A 208 64.00 -10.64 -9.83
C PRO A 208 64.06 -10.80 -8.32
N MET A 209 63.22 -10.08 -7.57
CA MET A 209 63.17 -10.16 -6.10
C MET A 209 62.83 -11.57 -5.63
N ILE A 210 61.79 -12.18 -6.20
CA ILE A 210 61.40 -13.56 -5.93
C ILE A 210 62.55 -14.53 -6.24
N ASN A 211 63.28 -14.31 -7.34
CA ASN A 211 64.41 -15.16 -7.71
C ASN A 211 65.59 -15.02 -6.74
N MET A 212 65.89 -13.81 -6.28
CA MET A 212 66.91 -13.57 -5.25
C MET A 212 66.53 -14.19 -3.91
N MET A 213 65.25 -14.08 -3.51
CA MET A 213 64.74 -14.74 -2.29
C MET A 213 64.89 -16.27 -2.36
N LYS A 214 64.57 -16.88 -3.51
CA LYS A 214 64.81 -18.33 -3.72
C LYS A 214 66.29 -18.68 -3.63
N ALA A 215 67.16 -17.88 -4.26
CA ALA A 215 68.61 -18.12 -4.23
C ALA A 215 69.19 -17.98 -2.82
N ALA A 216 68.61 -17.12 -1.98
CA ALA A 216 68.94 -16.96 -0.57
C ALA A 216 68.30 -18.04 0.35
N GLY A 217 67.59 -19.02 -0.22
CA GLY A 217 66.97 -20.11 0.54
C GLY A 217 65.68 -19.75 1.29
N TRP A 218 65.00 -18.66 0.92
CA TRP A 218 63.75 -18.27 1.57
C TRP A 218 62.62 -19.23 1.19
N ASP A 219 61.83 -19.62 2.19
CA ASP A 219 60.55 -20.30 1.99
C ASP A 219 59.47 -19.26 1.61
N LEU A 220 59.16 -19.23 0.31
CA LEU A 220 58.18 -18.31 -0.26
C LEU A 220 56.73 -18.65 0.11
N ASP A 221 56.44 -19.87 0.55
CA ASP A 221 55.12 -20.27 1.02
C ASP A 221 54.91 -19.69 2.43
N SER A 222 55.85 -19.95 3.36
CA SER A 222 55.84 -19.36 4.70
C SER A 222 55.90 -17.82 4.68
N ALA A 223 56.71 -17.21 3.80
CA ALA A 223 56.78 -15.75 3.69
C ALA A 223 55.50 -15.11 3.17
N ALA A 224 54.78 -15.76 2.25
CA ALA A 224 53.50 -15.28 1.75
C ALA A 224 52.40 -15.40 2.82
N GLU A 225 52.36 -16.51 3.55
CA GLU A 225 51.43 -16.74 4.66
C GLU A 225 51.64 -15.72 5.80
N SER A 226 52.88 -15.30 6.05
CA SER A 226 53.18 -14.26 7.04
C SER A 226 52.67 -12.87 6.65
N ILE A 227 52.44 -12.58 5.37
CA ILE A 227 51.98 -11.27 4.89
C ILE A 227 50.45 -11.24 4.79
N GLU A 228 49.85 -12.28 4.23
CA GLU A 228 48.40 -12.36 4.04
C GLU A 228 47.94 -13.82 4.19
N HIS A 229 47.15 -14.10 5.23
CA HIS A 229 46.66 -15.45 5.51
C HIS A 229 45.56 -15.82 4.50
N GLY A 230 45.77 -16.85 3.67
CA GLY A 230 44.71 -17.45 2.82
C GLY A 230 44.79 -17.20 1.31
N VAL A 231 45.90 -16.66 0.78
CA VAL A 231 46.05 -16.50 -0.68
C VAL A 231 46.42 -17.83 -1.35
N ALA A 232 45.44 -18.50 -1.97
CA ALA A 232 45.67 -19.72 -2.75
C ALA A 232 46.52 -19.43 -4.01
N LYS A 233 47.72 -20.02 -4.08
CA LYS A 233 48.62 -19.88 -5.25
C LYS A 233 48.04 -20.62 -6.47
N PRO A 234 48.08 -20.04 -7.70
CA PRO A 234 47.75 -20.78 -8.91
C PRO A 234 48.77 -21.91 -9.14
N LYS A 235 48.28 -23.15 -9.22
CA LYS A 235 49.04 -24.39 -9.47
C LYS A 235 49.88 -24.25 -10.75
N LYS A 236 51.20 -24.37 -10.63
CA LYS A 236 52.12 -24.44 -11.79
C LYS A 236 51.81 -25.70 -12.61
N ARG A 237 51.34 -25.55 -13.85
CA ARG A 237 51.42 -26.61 -14.87
C ARG A 237 52.82 -26.61 -15.46
N PHE A 238 53.65 -27.55 -15.04
CA PHE A 238 54.81 -28.00 -15.82
C PHE A 238 54.56 -29.46 -16.16
N ASP A 239 54.20 -29.73 -17.42
CA ASP A 239 54.43 -31.04 -18.02
C ASP A 239 55.46 -30.86 -19.14
N PHE A 240 56.67 -31.31 -18.83
CA PHE A 240 57.70 -31.65 -19.80
C PHE A 240 57.15 -32.70 -20.76
N ASN A 241 57.22 -32.46 -22.06
CA ASN A 241 57.25 -33.53 -23.04
C ASN A 241 58.45 -33.35 -23.96
N LEU A 242 59.57 -33.94 -23.54
CA LEU A 242 60.74 -34.15 -24.38
C LEU A 242 60.84 -35.67 -24.59
N LYS A 243 60.43 -36.15 -25.78
CA LYS A 243 61.05 -37.28 -26.53
C LYS A 243 60.22 -37.69 -27.75
N LYS A 244 60.73 -37.34 -28.94
CA LYS A 244 61.04 -38.21 -30.10
C LYS A 244 61.45 -37.29 -31.26
N SER A 245 62.74 -37.17 -31.54
CA SER A 245 63.55 -38.03 -32.42
C SER A 245 63.33 -37.75 -33.91
N ILE A 246 64.36 -37.15 -34.51
CA ILE A 246 65.00 -37.55 -35.77
C ILE A 246 64.07 -37.59 -37.00
N LEU A 247 63.92 -36.45 -37.69
CA LEU A 247 64.61 -36.15 -38.96
C LEU A 247 64.38 -34.66 -39.30
#